data_AF-A0A1F5J4M6-F1
#
_entry.id   AF-A0A1F5J4M6-F1
#
_cell.length_a   1.000
_cell.length_b   1.000
_cell.length_c   1.000
_cell.angle_alpha   90.00
_cell.angle_beta   90.00
_cell.angle_gamma   90.00
#
_symmetry.space_group_name_H-M   'P 1'
#
loop_
_entity.id
_entity.type
_entity.pdbx_description
1 polymer ?
#
loop_
_entity_poly.entity_id
_entity_poly.type
_entity_poly.pdbx_seq_one_letter_code
_entity_poly.pdbx_strand_id
1 'polypeptide(L)'
;HSEIATWVFNTIKMSSIRKHSEGIKEPSLEGEALVREGFEHYNNMCVGCHGAPGTDPAKEFNPAPPDLADVVRELRPAELFWIIKNGIKMTGMPESGSTHSDDEIWGMVAFAMRLPEISPEQYKLMKSEAEKNPGRHHHDD
;
A
#
# COMPACT_ATOMS: atom_id res chain seq x y z
N HIS A 1 23.15 -9.67 8.87
CA HIS A 1 22.15 -10.76 8.85
C HIS A 1 22.63 -11.87 7.92
N SER A 2 22.28 -13.14 8.17
CA SER A 2 22.63 -14.28 7.30
C SER A 2 21.82 -14.20 6.00
N GLU A 3 22.49 -14.22 4.85
CA GLU A 3 21.84 -14.16 3.52
C GLU A 3 20.86 -15.32 3.31
N ILE A 4 21.21 -16.51 3.82
CA ILE A 4 20.35 -17.70 3.76
C ILE A 4 19.06 -17.47 4.54
N ALA A 5 19.13 -16.88 5.74
CA ALA A 5 17.94 -16.61 6.55
C ALA A 5 17.02 -15.60 5.84
N THR A 6 17.57 -14.51 5.30
CA THR A 6 16.81 -13.51 4.53
C THR A 6 16.13 -14.14 3.32
N TRP A 7 16.84 -15.00 2.59
CA TRP A 7 16.29 -15.73 1.45
C TRP A 7 15.13 -16.66 1.85
N VAL A 8 15.29 -17.43 2.94
CA VAL A 8 14.22 -18.30 3.47
C VAL A 8 12.99 -17.47 3.85
N PHE A 9 13.17 -16.37 4.60
CA PHE A 9 12.05 -15.52 5.02
C PHE A 9 11.31 -14.93 3.81
N ASN A 10 12.03 -14.40 2.84
CA ASN A 10 11.41 -13.85 1.63
C ASN A 10 10.68 -14.93 0.82
N THR A 11 11.25 -16.12 0.71
CA THR A 11 10.62 -17.24 -0.03
C THR A 11 9.31 -17.68 0.64
N ILE A 12 9.31 -17.86 1.96
CA ILE A 12 8.11 -18.23 2.72
C ILE A 12 7.06 -17.12 2.62
N LYS A 13 7.46 -15.86 2.82
CA LYS A 13 6.60 -14.69 2.70
C LYS A 13 5.90 -14.65 1.34
N MET A 14 6.64 -14.72 0.25
CA MET A 14 6.07 -14.66 -1.11
C MET A 14 5.19 -15.87 -1.43
N SER A 15 5.55 -17.07 -0.95
CA SER A 15 4.72 -18.26 -1.12
C SER A 15 3.38 -18.13 -0.38
N SER A 16 3.41 -17.57 0.84
CA SER A 16 2.21 -17.27 1.63
C SER A 16 1.31 -16.25 0.93
N ILE A 17 1.88 -15.13 0.48
CA ILE A 17 1.14 -14.08 -0.24
C ILE A 17 0.44 -14.65 -1.47
N ARG A 18 1.17 -15.40 -2.31
CA ARG A 18 0.60 -16.04 -3.49
C ARG A 18 -0.54 -16.98 -3.14
N LYS A 19 -0.34 -17.84 -2.15
CA LYS A 19 -1.35 -18.82 -1.76
C LYS A 19 -2.63 -18.19 -1.21
N HIS A 20 -2.50 -17.14 -0.40
CA HIS A 20 -3.67 -16.52 0.23
C HIS A 20 -4.34 -15.44 -0.64
N SER A 21 -3.67 -14.94 -1.66
CA SER A 21 -4.27 -14.07 -2.68
C SER A 21 -5.03 -14.85 -3.76
N GLU A 22 -4.86 -16.17 -3.83
CA GLU A 22 -5.66 -17.03 -4.72
C GLU A 22 -7.16 -16.91 -4.40
N GLY A 23 -7.95 -16.54 -5.42
CA GLY A 23 -9.41 -16.45 -5.31
C GLY A 23 -9.94 -15.15 -4.74
N ILE A 24 -9.08 -14.19 -4.38
CA ILE A 24 -9.50 -12.81 -4.10
C ILE A 24 -10.07 -12.21 -5.39
N LYS A 25 -11.29 -11.68 -5.32
CA LYS A 25 -11.95 -11.01 -6.44
C LYS A 25 -11.55 -9.54 -6.45
N GLU A 26 -10.86 -9.14 -7.51
CA GLU A 26 -10.42 -7.76 -7.70
C GLU A 26 -11.57 -6.90 -8.25
N PRO A 27 -11.90 -5.75 -7.62
CA PRO A 27 -12.81 -4.77 -8.23
C PRO A 27 -12.09 -4.01 -9.34
N SER A 28 -12.81 -3.14 -10.05
CA SER A 28 -12.16 -2.17 -10.95
C SER A 28 -11.38 -1.14 -10.13
N LEU A 29 -10.10 -0.97 -10.45
CA LEU A 29 -9.19 -0.03 -9.78
C LEU A 29 -9.13 1.34 -10.48
N GLU A 30 -9.90 1.53 -11.55
CA GLU A 30 -9.85 2.74 -12.38
C GLU A 30 -10.70 3.89 -11.82
N GLY A 31 -11.56 3.62 -10.83
CA GLY A 31 -12.47 4.61 -10.26
C GLY A 31 -11.73 5.75 -9.58
N GLU A 32 -11.90 6.97 -10.10
CA GLU A 32 -11.25 8.18 -9.55
C GLU A 32 -11.62 8.46 -8.08
N ALA A 33 -12.85 8.12 -7.67
CA ALA A 33 -13.25 8.23 -6.26
C ALA A 33 -12.47 7.27 -5.35
N LEU A 34 -12.32 6.01 -5.78
CA LEU A 34 -11.57 4.96 -5.08
C LEU A 34 -10.09 5.32 -4.96
N VAL A 35 -9.50 5.85 -6.03
CA VAL A 35 -8.09 6.27 -6.05
C VAL A 35 -7.85 7.49 -5.16
N ARG A 36 -8.80 8.45 -5.13
CA ARG A 36 -8.71 9.61 -4.24
C ARG A 36 -8.79 9.19 -2.77
N GLU A 37 -9.73 8.32 -2.42
CA GLU A 37 -9.82 7.78 -1.06
C GLU A 37 -8.54 7.00 -0.70
N GLY A 38 -8.05 6.17 -1.62
CA GLY A 38 -6.78 5.48 -1.49
C GLY A 38 -5.58 6.40 -1.25
N PHE A 39 -5.54 7.55 -1.92
CA PHE A 39 -4.52 8.58 -1.70
C PHE A 39 -4.55 9.11 -0.27
N GLU A 40 -5.74 9.39 0.27
CA GLU A 40 -5.88 9.90 1.64
C GLU A 40 -5.33 8.89 2.66
N HIS A 41 -5.71 7.60 2.53
CA HIS A 41 -5.16 6.53 3.38
C HIS A 41 -3.64 6.38 3.20
N TYR A 42 -3.15 6.38 1.96
CA TYR A 42 -1.71 6.29 1.69
C TYR A 42 -0.93 7.42 2.36
N ASN A 43 -1.39 8.66 2.19
CA ASN A 43 -0.74 9.85 2.71
C ASN A 43 -0.80 9.93 4.24
N ASN A 44 -1.79 9.30 4.88
CA ASN A 44 -1.93 9.29 6.32
C ASN A 44 -1.20 8.11 7.00
N MET A 45 -1.06 6.97 6.31
CA MET A 45 -0.62 5.72 6.94
C MET A 45 0.63 5.08 6.32
N CYS A 46 0.81 5.19 5.01
CA CYS A 46 1.87 4.48 4.30
C CYS A 46 3.11 5.35 4.08
N VAL A 47 2.89 6.62 3.73
CA VAL A 47 3.95 7.56 3.29
C VAL A 47 5.06 7.74 4.33
N GLY A 48 4.74 7.65 5.62
CA GLY A 48 5.71 7.81 6.70
C GLY A 48 6.79 6.72 6.74
N CYS A 49 6.49 5.52 6.22
CA CYS A 49 7.44 4.42 6.13
C CYS A 49 7.95 4.23 4.71
N HIS A 50 7.06 4.28 3.70
CA HIS A 50 7.38 3.95 2.32
C HIS A 50 7.84 5.13 1.46
N GLY A 51 7.69 6.36 1.96
CA GLY A 51 8.03 7.58 1.22
C GLY A 51 6.91 8.06 0.28
N ALA A 52 6.98 9.33 -0.10
CA ALA A 52 6.20 9.87 -1.21
C ALA A 52 6.98 9.68 -2.53
N PRO A 53 6.35 9.81 -3.71
CA PRO A 53 7.07 9.81 -4.97
C PRO A 53 8.31 10.73 -4.95
N GLY A 54 9.47 10.18 -5.28
CA GLY A 54 10.75 10.89 -5.25
C GLY A 54 11.38 11.06 -3.86
N THR A 55 10.90 10.36 -2.84
CA THR A 55 11.46 10.35 -1.47
C THR A 55 11.87 8.92 -1.08
N ASP A 56 13.04 8.78 -0.46
CA ASP A 56 13.51 7.50 0.06
C ASP A 56 12.56 6.94 1.15
N PRO A 57 12.34 5.62 1.21
CA PRO A 57 11.72 4.96 2.35
C PRO A 57 12.50 5.16 3.65
N ALA A 58 11.81 5.01 4.78
CA ALA A 58 12.40 5.04 6.12
C ALA A 58 13.47 3.95 6.28
N LYS A 59 14.62 4.29 6.87
CA LYS A 59 15.80 3.40 6.97
C LYS A 59 15.96 2.78 8.36
N GLU A 60 15.12 3.19 9.31
CA GLU A 60 15.18 2.79 10.72
C GLU A 60 14.58 1.39 10.98
N PHE A 61 13.82 0.86 10.03
CA PHE A 61 13.19 -0.47 10.13
C PHE A 61 14.15 -1.59 9.71
N ASN A 62 13.94 -2.78 10.28
CA ASN A 62 14.67 -3.98 9.91
C ASN A 62 13.70 -5.17 9.70
N PRO A 63 13.49 -5.64 8.46
CA PRO A 63 14.03 -5.07 7.21
C PRO A 63 13.47 -3.66 6.92
N ALA A 64 14.20 -2.88 6.13
CA ALA A 64 13.71 -1.58 5.66
C ALA A 64 12.48 -1.75 4.75
N PRO A 65 11.46 -0.87 4.83
CA PRO A 65 10.36 -0.85 3.89
C PRO A 65 10.88 -0.65 2.45
N PRO A 66 10.28 -1.32 1.45
CA PRO A 66 10.58 -1.07 0.05
C PRO A 66 10.01 0.28 -0.41
N ASP A 67 10.58 0.81 -1.49
CA ASP A 67 9.91 1.82 -2.31
C ASP A 67 8.71 1.17 -3.01
N LEU A 68 7.51 1.67 -2.72
CA LEU A 68 6.29 1.12 -3.29
C LEU A 68 6.18 1.36 -4.79
N ALA A 69 6.74 2.44 -5.33
CA ALA A 69 6.75 2.65 -6.78
C ALA A 69 7.53 1.56 -7.52
N ASP A 70 8.51 0.93 -6.87
CA ASP A 70 9.27 -0.17 -7.45
C ASP A 70 8.55 -1.51 -7.29
N VAL A 71 8.13 -1.86 -6.08
CA VAL A 71 7.60 -3.22 -5.81
C VAL A 71 6.20 -3.46 -6.35
N VAL A 72 5.35 -2.43 -6.48
CA VAL A 72 3.99 -2.62 -7.00
C VAL A 72 3.97 -3.05 -8.46
N ARG A 73 5.05 -2.80 -9.23
CA ARG A 73 5.19 -3.26 -10.62
C ARG A 73 5.33 -4.80 -10.71
N GLU A 74 5.74 -5.44 -9.63
CA GLU A 74 5.98 -6.89 -9.58
C GLU A 74 4.85 -7.67 -8.88
N LEU A 75 3.89 -6.97 -8.28
CA LEU A 75 2.80 -7.56 -7.51
C LEU A 75 1.48 -7.50 -8.28
N ARG A 76 0.67 -8.55 -8.14
CA ARG A 76 -0.74 -8.51 -8.58
C ARG A 76 -1.56 -7.68 -7.58
N PRO A 77 -2.63 -7.00 -7.99
CA PRO A 77 -3.48 -6.25 -7.06
C PRO A 77 -4.02 -7.10 -5.89
N ALA A 78 -4.44 -8.34 -6.13
CA ALA A 78 -4.84 -9.26 -5.07
C ALA A 78 -3.71 -9.59 -4.07
N GLU A 79 -2.45 -9.62 -4.51
CA GLU A 79 -1.30 -9.83 -3.62
C GLU A 79 -1.08 -8.60 -2.74
N LEU A 80 -1.14 -7.41 -3.34
CA LEU A 80 -1.01 -6.14 -2.62
C LEU A 80 -2.15 -5.95 -1.62
N PHE A 81 -3.39 -6.28 -2.00
CA PHE A 81 -4.55 -6.29 -1.13
C PHE A 81 -4.30 -7.20 0.10
N TRP A 82 -3.84 -8.43 -0.13
CA TRP A 82 -3.58 -9.36 0.96
C TRP A 82 -2.48 -8.85 1.90
N ILE A 83 -1.42 -8.26 1.35
CA ILE A 83 -0.33 -7.67 2.12
C ILE A 83 -0.83 -6.51 2.99
N ILE A 84 -1.59 -5.56 2.43
CA ILE A 84 -2.12 -4.40 3.18
C ILE A 84 -3.11 -4.85 4.25
N LYS A 85 -3.98 -5.81 3.91
CA LYS A 85 -4.99 -6.35 4.81
C LYS A 85 -4.38 -7.05 6.03
N ASN A 86 -3.29 -7.80 5.85
CA ASN A 86 -2.74 -8.67 6.89
C ASN A 86 -1.39 -8.20 7.46
N GLY A 87 -0.79 -7.15 6.89
CA GLY A 87 0.57 -6.74 7.18
C GLY A 87 1.60 -7.82 6.81
N ILE A 88 2.83 -7.66 7.29
CA ILE A 88 3.89 -8.65 7.10
C ILE A 88 4.48 -9.03 8.45
N LYS A 89 4.24 -10.27 8.86
CA LYS A 89 4.78 -10.84 10.11
C LYS A 89 6.29 -10.69 10.17
N MET A 90 6.80 -10.42 11.37
CA MET A 90 8.24 -10.21 11.65
C MET A 90 8.84 -8.98 10.95
N THR A 91 8.00 -8.02 10.58
CA THR A 91 8.43 -6.69 10.12
C THR A 91 7.68 -5.61 10.91
N GLY A 92 8.01 -4.34 10.65
CA GLY A 92 7.25 -3.21 11.20
C GLY A 92 5.94 -2.91 10.47
N MET A 93 5.58 -3.67 9.43
CA MET A 93 4.37 -3.41 8.62
C MET A 93 3.11 -3.91 9.33
N PRO A 94 2.20 -3.01 9.77
CA PRO A 94 0.97 -3.38 10.47
C PRO A 94 -0.09 -3.95 9.51
N GLU A 95 -1.10 -4.60 10.09
CA GLU A 95 -2.30 -5.03 9.36
C GLU A 95 -3.34 -3.90 9.30
N SER A 96 -4.03 -3.76 8.16
CA SER A 96 -5.15 -2.80 8.02
C SER A 96 -6.51 -3.46 8.17
N GLY A 97 -6.63 -4.78 7.99
CA GLY A 97 -7.90 -5.51 7.95
C GLY A 97 -8.69 -5.55 9.26
N SER A 98 -8.08 -5.17 10.38
CA SER A 98 -8.77 -5.00 11.67
C SER A 98 -9.31 -3.58 11.89
N THR A 99 -8.93 -2.63 11.04
CA THR A 99 -9.28 -1.19 11.20
C THR A 99 -9.97 -0.58 9.98
N HIS A 100 -9.87 -1.22 8.81
CA HIS A 100 -10.42 -0.74 7.54
C HIS A 100 -11.24 -1.84 6.87
N SER A 101 -12.27 -1.41 6.15
CA SER A 101 -13.08 -2.24 5.25
C SER A 101 -12.28 -2.70 4.03
N ASP A 102 -12.79 -3.70 3.33
CA ASP A 102 -12.17 -4.19 2.09
C ASP A 102 -12.17 -3.12 0.98
N ASP A 103 -13.18 -2.25 0.94
CA ASP A 103 -13.28 -1.18 -0.05
C ASP A 103 -12.20 -0.10 0.18
N GLU A 104 -11.98 0.31 1.43
CA GLU A 104 -10.88 1.22 1.80
C GLU A 104 -9.50 0.61 1.45
N ILE A 105 -9.32 -0.69 1.72
CA ILE A 105 -8.07 -1.39 1.36
C ILE A 105 -7.90 -1.46 -0.16
N TRP A 106 -8.97 -1.71 -0.92
CA TRP A 106 -8.93 -1.63 -2.38
C TRP A 106 -8.63 -0.22 -2.87
N GLY A 107 -9.06 0.82 -2.16
CA GLY A 107 -8.63 2.21 -2.39
C GLY A 107 -7.12 2.34 -2.28
N MET A 108 -6.54 1.88 -1.17
CA MET A 108 -5.08 1.90 -0.98
C MET A 108 -4.34 1.14 -2.08
N VAL A 109 -4.85 -0.03 -2.50
CA VAL A 109 -4.30 -0.81 -3.62
C VAL A 109 -4.38 0.00 -4.92
N ALA A 110 -5.54 0.57 -5.24
CA ALA A 110 -5.75 1.34 -6.46
C ALA A 110 -4.80 2.53 -6.57
N PHE A 111 -4.60 3.26 -5.46
CA PHE A 111 -3.64 4.36 -5.42
C PHE A 111 -2.18 3.86 -5.50
N ALA A 112 -1.82 2.83 -4.72
CA ALA A 112 -0.46 2.29 -4.71
C ALA A 112 -0.03 1.78 -6.09
N MET A 113 -0.94 1.16 -6.85
CA MET A 113 -0.66 0.72 -8.23
C MET A 113 -0.40 1.88 -9.20
N ARG A 114 -0.88 3.10 -8.91
CA ARG A 114 -0.62 4.31 -9.72
C ARG A 114 0.65 5.06 -9.30
N LEU A 115 1.22 4.79 -8.12
CA LEU A 115 2.46 5.44 -7.65
C LEU A 115 3.60 5.48 -8.68
N PRO A 116 3.86 4.40 -9.47
CA PRO A 116 4.87 4.41 -10.53
C PRO A 116 4.73 5.53 -11.57
N GLU A 117 3.52 6.07 -11.73
CA GLU A 117 3.16 7.04 -12.76
C GLU A 117 2.97 8.46 -12.18
N ILE A 118 2.96 8.59 -10.85
CA ILE A 118 2.73 9.86 -10.16
C ILE A 118 4.05 10.59 -9.96
N SER A 119 4.16 11.81 -10.51
CA SER A 119 5.30 12.68 -10.26
C SER A 119 5.26 13.29 -8.84
N PRO A 120 6.40 13.72 -8.30
CA PRO A 120 6.43 14.44 -7.02
C PRO A 120 5.54 15.69 -7.00
N GLU A 121 5.41 16.39 -8.13
CA GLU A 121 4.54 17.56 -8.29
C GLU A 121 3.07 17.18 -8.26
N GLN A 122 2.69 16.11 -8.98
CA GLN A 122 1.32 15.58 -8.96
C GLN A 122 0.91 15.16 -7.53
N TYR A 123 1.79 14.46 -6.82
CA TYR A 123 1.54 14.07 -5.42
C TYR A 123 1.33 15.28 -4.51
N LYS A 124 2.14 16.33 -4.66
CA LYS A 124 1.98 17.59 -3.90
C LYS A 124 0.65 18.28 -4.20
N LEU A 125 0.19 18.26 -5.45
CA LEU A 125 -1.11 18.80 -5.83
C LEU A 125 -2.24 18.03 -5.17
N MET A 126 -2.25 16.69 -5.28
CA MET A 126 -3.22 15.81 -4.61
C MET A 126 -3.27 16.07 -3.09
N LYS A 127 -2.10 16.21 -2.45
CA LYS A 127 -2.00 16.54 -1.02
C LYS A 127 -2.65 17.88 -0.70
N SER A 128 -2.34 18.91 -1.49
CA SER A 128 -2.92 20.25 -1.30
C SER A 128 -4.43 20.27 -1.53
N GLU A 129 -4.96 19.40 -2.39
CA GLU A 129 -6.39 19.27 -2.66
C GLU A 129 -7.13 18.56 -1.53
N ALA A 130 -6.53 17.49 -0.98
CA ALA A 130 -7.06 16.79 0.19
C ALA A 130 -7.10 17.69 1.43
N GLU A 131 -6.05 18.49 1.66
CA GLU A 131 -6.00 19.47 2.77
C GLU A 131 -7.08 20.56 2.65
N LYS A 132 -7.48 20.94 1.43
CA LYS A 132 -8.54 21.92 1.19
C LYS A 132 -9.95 21.35 1.36
N ASN A 133 -10.11 20.03 1.26
CA ASN A 133 -11.40 19.34 1.37
C ASN A 133 -11.37 18.22 2.42
N PRO A 134 -11.14 18.52 3.72
CA PRO A 134 -10.86 17.53 4.76
C PRO A 134 -12.10 16.72 5.23
N GLY A 135 -13.08 16.45 4.37
CA GLY A 135 -14.43 16.09 4.83
C GLY A 135 -15.33 15.30 3.88
N ARG A 136 -14.80 14.41 3.03
CA ARG A 136 -15.63 13.33 2.43
C ARG A 136 -15.36 11.99 3.11
N HIS A 137 -15.45 11.95 4.44
CA HIS A 137 -15.62 10.70 5.16
C HIS A 137 -17.05 10.20 4.90
N HIS A 138 -17.21 9.29 3.94
CA HIS A 138 -18.40 8.45 3.87
C HIS A 138 -18.33 7.46 5.05
N HIS A 139 -18.90 7.87 6.19
CA HIS A 139 -19.49 6.90 7.10
C HIS A 139 -20.86 6.58 6.52
N ASP A 140 -20.96 5.50 5.75
CA ASP A 140 -22.25 4.89 5.49
C ASP A 140 -22.56 3.96 6.69
N ASP A 141 -23.75 4.14 7.26
CA ASP A 141 -24.29 3.52 8.48
C ASP A 141 -24.34 1.98 8.50
#